data_AF-A9AVW9-F1
#
_entry.id   AF-A9AVW9-F1
#
_cell.length_a   1.000
_cell.length_b   1.000
_cell.length_c   1.000
_cell.angle_alpha   90.00
_cell.angle_beta   90.00
_cell.angle_gamma   90.00
#
_symmetry.space_group_name_H-M   'P 1'
#
loop_
_entity.id
_entity.type
_entity.pdbx_description
1 polymer ?
#
loop_
_entity_poly.entity_id
_entity_poly.type
_entity_poly.pdbx_seq_one_letter_code
_entity_poly.pdbx_strand_id
1 'polypeptide(L)'
;MAGVIGTVNQLTSPIWAGDFLDREHLMPGGAKVDASQFLATDGAIITLSANALVSATSISVTALANPIPANTMLRFGAGKYAYSTAAAAAGATSIAVEALPVALSSGDKATYNGSGTKPVTIVSGTLIGRTWAERDAGTAFGPAADADEEIYFLAFDISDATKNNDADLYRYNSIVKETFVPGWAGLSSTLKAFVRSHYQCTVGRA
;
A
#
# COMPACT_ATOMS: atom_id res chain seq x y z
N MET A 1 -1.47 46.93 4.21
CA MET A 1 -1.66 45.86 5.22
C MET A 1 -1.78 44.55 4.46
N ALA A 2 -0.77 43.68 4.52
CA ALA A 2 -0.89 42.33 3.99
C ALA A 2 -1.82 41.55 4.94
N GLY A 3 -2.95 41.05 4.43
CA GLY A 3 -3.87 40.23 5.21
C GLY A 3 -3.20 38.92 5.56
N VAL A 4 -2.95 38.69 6.85
CA VAL A 4 -2.58 37.38 7.36
C VAL A 4 -3.83 36.51 7.27
N ILE A 5 -3.92 35.69 6.22
CA ILE A 5 -4.89 34.61 6.15
C ILE A 5 -4.39 33.54 7.13
N GLY A 6 -4.96 33.50 8.32
CA GLY A 6 -4.75 32.38 9.25
C GLY A 6 -5.43 31.16 8.68
N THR A 7 -4.69 30.31 7.96
CA THR A 7 -5.12 28.94 7.71
C THR A 7 -5.05 28.21 9.03
N VAL A 8 -6.19 28.10 9.72
CA VAL A 8 -6.33 27.13 10.80
C VAL A 8 -6.24 25.77 10.13
N ASN A 9 -5.09 25.10 10.25
CA ASN A 9 -4.98 23.70 9.90
C ASN A 9 -5.85 22.96 10.91
N GLN A 10 -7.14 22.82 10.60
CA GLN A 10 -7.99 21.94 11.38
C GLN A 10 -7.41 20.56 11.16
N LEU A 11 -6.78 20.00 12.19
CA LEU A 11 -6.54 18.56 12.32
C LEU A 11 -7.93 17.89 12.39
N THR A 12 -8.66 17.94 11.28
CA THR A 12 -9.87 17.15 11.12
C THR A 12 -9.39 15.72 11.05
N SER A 13 -9.81 14.90 12.01
CA SER A 13 -9.57 13.47 11.98
C SER A 13 -9.88 12.95 10.58
N PRO A 14 -9.04 12.07 10.03
CA PRO A 14 -9.30 11.47 8.73
C PRO A 14 -10.65 10.77 8.79
N ILE A 15 -11.39 10.77 7.68
CA ILE A 15 -12.77 10.30 7.63
C ILE A 15 -12.96 8.83 8.08
N TRP A 16 -11.88 8.03 8.02
CA TRP A 16 -11.86 6.65 8.51
C TRP A 16 -11.78 6.55 10.04
N ALA A 17 -11.20 7.54 10.72
CA ALA A 17 -11.16 7.59 12.18
C ALA A 17 -12.52 8.05 12.71
N GLY A 18 -13.04 7.32 13.70
CA GLY A 18 -14.23 7.76 14.44
C GLY A 18 -13.92 8.76 15.54
N ASP A 19 -12.68 8.79 16.02
CA ASP A 19 -12.24 9.62 17.14
C ASP A 19 -11.50 10.88 16.70
N PHE A 20 -11.24 11.76 17.67
CA PHE A 20 -10.30 12.86 17.51
C PHE A 20 -8.87 12.31 17.64
N LEU A 21 -8.00 12.57 16.66
CA LEU A 21 -6.60 12.12 16.67
C LEU A 21 -5.74 12.92 17.67
N ASP A 22 -6.16 12.96 18.92
CA ASP A 22 -5.41 13.53 20.02
C ASP A 22 -4.48 12.48 20.66
N ARG A 23 -3.74 12.90 21.68
CA ARG A 23 -2.74 12.05 22.36
C ARG A 23 -3.35 10.81 23.03
N GLU A 24 -4.65 10.79 23.29
CA GLU A 24 -5.31 9.66 23.94
C GLU A 24 -5.58 8.52 22.94
N HIS A 25 -5.76 8.87 21.67
CA HIS A 25 -6.07 7.93 20.58
C HIS A 25 -4.85 7.59 19.71
N LEU A 26 -3.69 8.18 20.00
CA LEU A 26 -2.42 7.85 19.37
C LEU A 26 -1.53 7.02 20.28
N MET A 27 -0.76 6.12 19.69
CA MET A 27 0.37 5.49 20.38
C MET A 27 1.45 6.55 20.65
N PRO A 28 2.21 6.42 21.74
CA PRO A 28 3.42 7.22 21.92
C PRO A 28 4.31 7.08 20.69
N GLY A 29 4.82 8.21 20.18
CA GLY A 29 5.62 8.23 18.95
C GLY A 29 6.92 7.41 19.03
N GLY A 30 7.62 7.34 17.91
CA GLY A 30 8.86 6.57 17.76
C GLY A 30 8.71 5.27 16.96
N ALA A 31 7.51 4.98 16.47
CA ALA A 31 7.35 3.94 15.45
C ALA A 31 7.94 4.41 14.12
N LYS A 32 8.58 3.48 13.42
CA LYS A 32 9.21 3.70 12.12
C LYS A 32 8.62 2.77 11.09
N VAL A 33 8.54 3.22 9.84
CA VAL A 33 8.21 2.35 8.69
C VAL A 33 9.45 1.98 7.89
N ASP A 34 9.44 0.80 7.29
CA ASP A 34 10.42 0.38 6.29
C ASP A 34 9.95 0.82 4.91
N ALA A 35 10.46 1.97 4.44
CA ALA A 35 10.10 2.54 3.15
C ALA A 35 10.37 1.61 1.96
N SER A 36 11.31 0.66 2.08
CA SER A 36 11.65 -0.26 1.00
C SER A 36 10.56 -1.30 0.72
N GLN A 37 9.65 -1.50 1.68
CA GLN A 37 8.54 -2.45 1.57
C GLN A 37 7.27 -1.81 0.99
N PHE A 38 7.24 -0.49 0.83
CA PHE A 38 6.14 0.23 0.21
C PHE A 38 6.47 0.63 -1.23
N LEU A 39 5.44 0.74 -2.06
CA LEU A 39 5.60 1.20 -3.44
C LEU A 39 5.82 2.71 -3.47
N ALA A 40 6.70 3.17 -4.36
CA ALA A 40 6.72 4.58 -4.71
C ALA A 40 5.37 5.01 -5.32
N THR A 41 5.07 6.31 -5.35
CA THR A 41 3.80 6.82 -5.89
C THR A 41 3.52 6.37 -7.33
N ASP A 42 4.56 6.14 -8.13
CA ASP A 42 4.49 5.62 -9.50
C ASP A 42 4.63 4.09 -9.61
N GLY A 43 4.78 3.39 -8.49
CA GLY A 43 4.79 1.93 -8.44
C GLY A 43 3.41 1.32 -8.71
N ALA A 44 3.39 0.06 -9.11
CA ALA A 44 2.15 -0.65 -9.42
C ALA A 44 2.27 -2.14 -9.09
N ILE A 45 1.15 -2.75 -8.70
CA ILE A 45 0.99 -4.20 -8.70
C ILE A 45 0.28 -4.59 -9.99
N ILE A 46 0.97 -5.35 -10.83
CA ILE A 46 0.47 -5.90 -12.08
C ILE A 46 -0.13 -7.27 -11.77
N THR A 47 -1.42 -7.45 -11.98
CA THR A 47 -2.09 -8.76 -11.86
C THR A 47 -2.50 -9.24 -13.24
N LEU A 48 -2.13 -10.47 -13.60
CA LEU A 48 -2.57 -11.07 -14.86
C LEU A 48 -4.06 -11.39 -14.81
N SER A 49 -4.79 -10.98 -15.84
CA SER A 49 -6.22 -11.27 -16.00
C SER A 49 -6.47 -12.57 -16.80
N ALA A 50 -5.46 -13.05 -17.52
CA ALA A 50 -5.51 -14.29 -18.29
C ALA A 50 -4.16 -15.01 -18.28
N ASN A 51 -4.19 -16.31 -18.63
CA ASN A 51 -2.98 -17.09 -18.85
C ASN A 51 -2.23 -16.53 -20.08
N ALA A 52 -0.90 -16.51 -20.01
CA ALA A 52 -0.04 -16.19 -21.14
C ALA A 52 0.88 -17.39 -21.43
N LEU A 53 0.86 -17.88 -22.68
CA LEU A 53 1.66 -19.04 -23.08
C LEU A 53 3.13 -18.65 -23.28
N VAL A 54 4.00 -19.66 -23.35
CA VAL A 54 5.40 -19.48 -23.79
C VAL A 54 5.43 -18.79 -25.15
N SER A 55 6.40 -17.89 -25.34
CA SER A 55 6.58 -17.06 -26.53
C SER A 55 5.47 -16.03 -26.80
N ALA A 56 4.50 -15.86 -25.90
CA ALA A 56 3.57 -14.74 -26.01
C ALA A 56 4.34 -13.41 -25.94
N THR A 57 3.98 -12.47 -26.81
CA THR A 57 4.57 -11.12 -26.89
C THR A 57 3.65 -10.04 -26.30
N SER A 58 2.55 -10.46 -25.69
CA SER A 58 1.60 -9.61 -24.98
C SER A 58 1.00 -10.39 -23.82
N ILE A 59 0.83 -9.72 -22.69
CA ILE A 59 0.18 -10.26 -21.50
C ILE A 59 -1.08 -9.46 -21.18
N SER A 60 -2.16 -10.14 -20.82
CA SER A 60 -3.40 -9.50 -20.36
C SER A 60 -3.32 -9.25 -18.87
N VAL A 61 -3.60 -8.02 -18.46
CA VAL A 61 -3.53 -7.56 -17.07
C VAL A 61 -4.87 -6.96 -16.65
N THR A 62 -5.13 -6.92 -15.36
CA THR A 62 -6.11 -6.00 -14.80
C THR A 62 -5.66 -4.56 -15.11
N ALA A 63 -6.62 -3.65 -15.30
CA ALA A 63 -6.35 -2.26 -15.62
C ALA A 63 -5.26 -1.68 -14.70
N LEU A 64 -4.16 -1.22 -15.29
CA LEU A 64 -3.01 -0.73 -14.55
C LEU A 64 -3.36 0.51 -13.73
N ALA A 65 -3.02 0.54 -12.45
CA ALA A 65 -3.22 1.74 -11.63
C ALA A 65 -2.29 2.88 -12.07
N ASN A 66 -1.04 2.55 -12.41
CA ASN A 66 0.00 3.49 -12.80
C ASN A 66 0.68 3.03 -14.11
N PRO A 67 1.26 3.97 -14.88
CA PRO A 67 1.96 3.62 -16.11
C PRO A 67 3.23 2.80 -15.81
N ILE A 68 3.53 1.85 -16.71
CA ILE A 68 4.76 1.06 -16.68
C ILE A 68 5.64 1.50 -17.85
N PRO A 69 6.86 2.00 -17.60
CA PRO A 69 7.80 2.34 -18.66
C PRO A 69 8.20 1.13 -19.51
N ALA A 70 8.65 1.38 -20.74
CA ALA A 70 9.30 0.36 -21.55
C ALA A 70 10.60 -0.13 -20.88
N ASN A 71 11.05 -1.34 -21.23
CA ASN A 71 12.24 -2.00 -20.70
C ASN A 71 12.18 -2.25 -19.18
N THR A 72 10.98 -2.43 -18.65
CA THR A 72 10.77 -2.76 -17.24
C THR A 72 10.73 -4.28 -17.06
N MET A 73 11.53 -4.79 -16.13
CA MET A 73 11.48 -6.20 -15.73
C MET A 73 10.33 -6.42 -14.73
N LEU A 74 9.36 -7.24 -15.12
CA LEU A 74 8.24 -7.66 -14.29
C LEU A 74 8.51 -9.07 -13.76
N ARG A 75 8.64 -9.21 -12.43
CA ARG A 75 8.90 -10.49 -11.77
C ARG A 75 7.61 -11.05 -11.16
N PHE A 76 7.15 -12.19 -11.67
CA PHE A 76 5.92 -12.87 -11.24
C PHE A 76 6.17 -13.98 -10.20
N GLY A 77 7.38 -14.07 -9.65
CA GLY A 77 7.79 -15.12 -8.71
C GLY A 77 8.25 -16.41 -9.39
N ALA A 78 8.81 -17.37 -8.63
CA ALA A 78 9.17 -18.72 -9.09
C ALA A 78 9.96 -18.83 -10.43
N GLY A 79 10.80 -17.83 -10.75
CA GLY A 79 11.56 -17.81 -12.01
C GLY A 79 10.78 -17.29 -13.24
N LYS A 80 9.54 -16.82 -13.04
CA LYS A 80 8.71 -16.19 -14.05
C LYS A 80 9.06 -14.70 -14.15
N TYR A 81 9.51 -14.29 -15.32
CA TYR A 81 9.86 -12.90 -15.62
C TYR A 81 9.31 -12.51 -17.00
N ALA A 82 8.95 -11.24 -17.15
CA ALA A 82 8.63 -10.65 -18.44
C ALA A 82 9.32 -9.29 -18.55
N TYR A 83 9.85 -8.97 -19.73
CA TYR A 83 10.42 -7.64 -20.02
C TYR A 83 9.44 -6.86 -20.88
N SER A 84 9.02 -5.67 -20.44
CA SER A 84 8.13 -4.82 -21.25
C SER A 84 8.90 -4.26 -22.46
N THR A 85 8.33 -4.38 -23.66
CA THR A 85 8.94 -3.85 -24.89
C THR A 85 8.43 -2.46 -25.25
N ALA A 86 7.27 -2.08 -24.71
CA ALA A 86 6.68 -0.75 -24.86
C ALA A 86 6.14 -0.24 -23.52
N ALA A 87 5.99 1.08 -23.42
CA ALA A 87 5.36 1.69 -22.26
C ALA A 87 3.86 1.35 -22.26
N ALA A 88 3.33 0.96 -21.10
CA ALA A 88 1.91 0.76 -20.87
C ALA A 88 1.36 1.93 -20.05
N ALA A 89 0.30 2.57 -20.51
CA ALA A 89 -0.32 3.68 -19.78
C ALA A 89 -1.15 3.18 -18.58
N ALA A 90 -1.45 4.07 -17.64
CA ALA A 90 -2.48 3.80 -16.63
C ALA A 90 -3.82 3.46 -17.31
N GLY A 91 -4.53 2.49 -16.77
CA GLY A 91 -5.76 1.93 -17.32
C GLY A 91 -5.56 0.89 -18.43
N ALA A 92 -4.33 0.67 -18.92
CA ALA A 92 -4.08 -0.36 -19.92
C ALA A 92 -4.41 -1.76 -19.36
N THR A 93 -5.03 -2.60 -20.19
CA THR A 93 -5.40 -3.99 -19.87
C THR A 93 -4.49 -5.01 -20.57
N SER A 94 -3.47 -4.54 -21.28
CA SER A 94 -2.43 -5.34 -21.89
C SER A 94 -1.07 -4.66 -21.79
N ILE A 95 -0.02 -5.48 -21.70
CA ILE A 95 1.38 -5.03 -21.73
C ILE A 95 2.09 -5.78 -22.85
N ALA A 96 2.74 -5.04 -23.75
CA ALA A 96 3.63 -5.63 -24.73
C ALA A 96 4.93 -6.08 -24.04
N VAL A 97 5.28 -7.35 -24.24
CA VAL A 97 6.44 -7.98 -23.61
C VAL A 97 7.32 -8.68 -24.63
N GLU A 98 8.58 -8.92 -24.28
CA GLU A 98 9.40 -9.88 -25.00
C GLU A 98 8.77 -11.28 -24.93
N ALA A 99 9.11 -12.11 -25.91
CA ALA A 99 8.61 -13.48 -25.98
C ALA A 99 8.86 -14.20 -24.65
N LEU A 100 7.78 -14.59 -23.96
CA LEU A 100 7.87 -15.14 -22.62
C LEU A 100 8.68 -16.45 -22.60
N PRO A 101 9.72 -16.57 -21.75
CA PRO A 101 10.49 -17.81 -21.63
C PRO A 101 9.70 -18.92 -20.93
N VAL A 102 8.74 -18.55 -20.07
CA VAL A 102 7.92 -19.45 -19.28
C VAL A 102 6.48 -18.94 -19.32
N ALA A 103 5.52 -19.87 -19.37
CA ALA A 103 4.10 -19.52 -19.32
C ALA A 103 3.75 -18.86 -17.98
N LEU A 104 2.88 -17.85 -18.04
CA LEU A 104 2.33 -17.17 -16.88
C LEU A 104 0.87 -17.59 -16.69
N SER A 105 0.45 -17.65 -15.44
CA SER A 105 -0.89 -18.08 -15.05
C SER A 105 -1.73 -16.87 -14.65
N SER A 106 -3.03 -16.93 -14.94
CA SER A 106 -3.98 -15.93 -14.47
C SER A 106 -3.89 -15.79 -12.94
N GLY A 107 -3.93 -14.55 -12.46
CA GLY A 107 -3.74 -14.24 -11.05
C GLY A 107 -2.28 -14.13 -10.59
N ASP A 108 -1.28 -14.50 -11.41
CA ASP A 108 0.12 -14.20 -11.11
C ASP A 108 0.28 -12.67 -10.96
N LYS A 109 1.09 -12.26 -9.97
CA LYS A 109 1.32 -10.86 -9.64
C LYS A 109 2.78 -10.50 -9.83
N ALA A 110 3.04 -9.37 -10.46
CA ALA A 110 4.33 -8.72 -10.47
C ALA A 110 4.25 -7.34 -9.81
N THR A 111 5.32 -6.96 -9.13
CA THR A 111 5.43 -5.65 -8.51
C THR A 111 6.41 -4.80 -9.30
N TYR A 112 5.97 -3.61 -9.71
CA TYR A 112 6.83 -2.53 -10.18
C TYR A 112 6.97 -1.53 -9.03
N ASN A 113 8.17 -1.41 -8.46
CA ASN A 113 8.40 -0.57 -7.29
C ASN A 113 8.38 0.94 -7.59
N GLY A 114 8.27 1.33 -8.87
CA GLY A 114 8.38 2.70 -9.33
C GLY A 114 9.78 3.01 -9.89
N SER A 115 9.93 4.21 -10.44
CA SER A 115 11.18 4.67 -11.07
C SER A 115 12.27 5.05 -10.06
N GLY A 116 11.95 5.04 -8.75
CA GLY A 116 12.82 5.53 -7.68
C GLY A 116 12.95 7.06 -7.62
N THR A 117 12.31 7.79 -8.54
CA THR A 117 12.32 9.27 -8.56
C THR A 117 11.13 9.90 -7.83
N LYS A 118 10.07 9.11 -7.62
CA LYS A 118 8.89 9.53 -6.88
C LYS A 118 8.99 9.12 -5.41
N PRO A 119 8.45 9.93 -4.50
CA PRO A 119 8.47 9.61 -3.08
C PRO A 119 7.68 8.33 -2.80
N VAL A 120 8.00 7.68 -1.68
CA VAL A 120 7.18 6.60 -1.12
C VAL A 120 6.15 7.26 -0.20
N THR A 121 4.93 7.44 -0.68
CA THR A 121 3.85 8.06 0.08
C THR A 121 2.96 6.99 0.69
N ILE A 122 2.75 7.05 2.00
CA ILE A 122 1.87 6.13 2.74
C ILE A 122 0.74 6.95 3.31
N VAL A 123 -0.49 6.65 2.90
CA VAL A 123 -1.68 7.41 3.31
C VAL A 123 -2.17 6.98 4.69
N SER A 124 -2.73 7.94 5.43
CA SER A 124 -3.44 7.73 6.69
C SER A 124 -4.52 6.66 6.51
N GLY A 125 -4.64 5.77 7.50
CA GLY A 125 -5.53 4.61 7.45
C GLY A 125 -4.94 3.41 6.72
N THR A 126 -3.70 3.48 6.24
CA THR A 126 -2.96 2.28 5.80
C THR A 126 -2.69 1.38 7.00
N LEU A 127 -3.00 0.10 6.88
CA LEU A 127 -2.57 -0.90 7.87
C LEU A 127 -1.09 -1.18 7.67
N ILE A 128 -0.35 -1.03 8.76
CA ILE A 128 1.05 -1.42 8.84
C ILE A 128 1.20 -2.51 9.88
N GLY A 129 2.15 -3.41 9.69
CA GLY A 129 2.34 -4.56 10.55
C GLY A 129 3.78 -5.02 10.63
N ARG A 130 4.06 -5.81 11.65
CA ARG A 130 5.27 -6.61 11.80
C ARG A 130 5.02 -7.77 12.76
N THR A 131 5.90 -8.75 12.72
CA THR A 131 5.92 -9.87 13.64
C THR A 131 6.58 -9.54 14.97
N TRP A 132 6.35 -10.35 16.00
CA TRP A 132 7.09 -10.22 17.28
C TRP A 132 8.59 -10.41 17.11
N ALA A 133 9.00 -11.34 16.25
CA ALA A 133 10.41 -11.56 15.93
C ALA A 133 11.05 -10.33 15.28
N GLU A 134 10.33 -9.67 14.36
CA GLU A 134 10.76 -8.41 13.75
C GLU A 134 10.85 -7.28 14.77
N ARG A 135 9.86 -7.16 15.67
CA ARG A 135 9.91 -6.18 16.76
C ARG A 135 11.14 -6.38 17.65
N ASP A 136 11.41 -7.61 18.07
CA ASP A 136 12.56 -7.94 18.92
C ASP A 136 13.89 -7.71 18.21
N ALA A 137 13.92 -7.84 16.88
CA ALA A 137 15.05 -7.48 16.03
C ALA A 137 15.16 -5.96 15.74
N GLY A 138 14.20 -5.14 16.17
CA GLY A 138 14.17 -3.71 15.90
C GLY A 138 13.77 -3.36 14.46
N THR A 139 13.19 -4.30 13.71
CA THR A 139 12.69 -4.07 12.35
C THR A 139 11.52 -3.07 12.38
N ALA A 140 11.55 -2.14 11.44
CA ALA A 140 10.49 -1.15 11.24
C ALA A 140 9.21 -1.80 10.68
N PHE A 141 8.08 -1.11 10.79
CA PHE A 141 6.79 -1.61 10.29
C PHE A 141 6.75 -1.66 8.75
N GLY A 142 6.20 -2.74 8.23
CA GLY A 142 5.90 -2.92 6.81
C GLY A 142 4.41 -2.78 6.49
N PRO A 143 4.00 -3.01 5.23
CA PRO A 143 2.60 -3.26 4.91
C PRO A 143 2.09 -4.47 5.70
N ALA A 144 0.91 -4.36 6.33
CA ALA A 144 0.39 -5.45 7.14
C ALA A 144 0.18 -6.75 6.34
N ALA A 145 0.61 -7.86 6.91
CA ALA A 145 0.48 -9.21 6.39
C ALA A 145 -0.27 -10.11 7.37
N ASP A 146 -0.86 -11.20 6.85
CA ASP A 146 -1.64 -12.16 7.67
C ASP A 146 -0.84 -12.83 8.80
N ALA A 147 0.49 -12.83 8.68
CA ALA A 147 1.40 -13.40 9.66
C ALA A 147 1.80 -12.40 10.75
N ASP A 148 1.50 -11.11 10.60
CA ASP A 148 1.88 -10.10 11.57
C ASP A 148 1.05 -10.22 12.85
N GLU A 149 1.71 -10.02 13.99
CA GLU A 149 1.05 -10.01 15.29
C GLU A 149 0.89 -8.59 15.86
N GLU A 150 1.68 -7.62 15.37
CA GLU A 150 1.59 -6.22 15.75
C GLU A 150 1.14 -5.39 14.55
N ILE A 151 -0.15 -5.03 14.49
CA ILE A 151 -0.75 -4.35 13.33
C ILE A 151 -1.47 -3.08 13.77
N TYR A 152 -1.15 -1.94 13.19
CA TYR A 152 -1.77 -0.66 13.50
C TYR A 152 -2.22 0.09 12.24
N PHE A 153 -3.15 1.03 12.40
CA PHE A 153 -3.41 2.05 11.39
C PHE A 153 -2.39 3.19 11.51
N LEU A 154 -1.84 3.61 10.38
CA LEU A 154 -1.11 4.87 10.28
C LEU A 154 -2.07 6.05 10.48
N ALA A 155 -1.83 6.89 11.47
CA ALA A 155 -2.72 7.99 11.82
C ALA A 155 -2.64 9.16 10.82
N PHE A 156 -1.45 9.49 10.33
CA PHE A 156 -1.21 10.63 9.44
C PHE A 156 -0.44 10.21 8.19
N ASP A 157 -0.66 10.92 7.09
CA ASP A 157 0.06 10.68 5.84
C ASP A 157 1.58 10.84 6.04
N ILE A 158 2.34 9.86 5.57
CA ILE A 158 3.78 9.98 5.37
C ILE A 158 3.99 10.36 3.91
N SER A 159 4.38 11.61 3.67
CA SER A 159 4.53 12.15 2.31
C SER A 159 5.72 11.54 1.56
N ASP A 160 6.81 11.23 2.27
CA ASP A 160 8.02 10.60 1.73
C ASP A 160 8.75 9.76 2.78
N ALA A 161 8.43 8.47 2.84
CA ALA A 161 8.99 7.53 3.80
C ALA A 161 10.51 7.32 3.62
N THR A 162 11.07 7.67 2.46
CA THR A 162 12.53 7.56 2.24
C THR A 162 13.33 8.65 2.96
N LYS A 163 12.67 9.77 3.31
CA LYS A 163 13.29 10.90 4.00
C LYS A 163 12.84 11.03 5.45
N ASN A 164 11.56 10.79 5.70
CA ASN A 164 10.99 10.78 7.03
C ASN A 164 10.09 9.55 7.17
N ASN A 165 10.58 8.56 7.90
CA ASN A 165 9.86 7.32 8.15
C ASN A 165 9.20 7.26 9.54
N ASP A 166 9.06 8.40 10.22
CA ASP A 166 8.27 8.46 11.46
C ASP A 166 6.81 8.16 11.18
N ALA A 167 6.25 7.26 11.98
CA ALA A 167 4.85 6.86 11.91
C ALA A 167 4.17 7.13 13.25
N ASP A 168 3.05 7.83 13.20
CA ASP A 168 2.13 7.94 14.32
C ASP A 168 1.06 6.85 14.16
N LEU A 169 0.89 6.02 15.19
CA LEU A 169 0.02 4.85 15.12
C LEU A 169 -1.29 5.11 15.87
N TYR A 170 -2.40 4.67 15.29
CA TYR A 170 -3.71 4.77 15.91
C TYR A 170 -3.91 3.65 16.93
N ARG A 171 -4.25 4.03 18.16
CA ARG A 171 -4.33 3.14 19.30
C ARG A 171 -5.48 2.14 19.15
N TYR A 172 -5.29 0.93 19.68
CA TYR A 172 -6.37 -0.05 19.83
C TYR A 172 -7.51 0.47 20.72
N ASN A 173 -8.68 -0.15 20.58
CA ASN A 173 -9.96 0.21 21.17
C ASN A 173 -10.55 1.54 20.70
N SER A 174 -9.90 2.21 19.75
CA SER A 174 -10.44 3.38 19.07
C SER A 174 -11.44 2.98 17.97
N ILE A 175 -12.21 3.95 17.49
CA ILE A 175 -13.30 3.76 16.53
C ILE A 175 -12.74 3.85 15.10
N VAL A 176 -13.11 2.87 14.28
CA VAL A 176 -12.74 2.79 12.85
C VAL A 176 -14.00 2.67 11.99
N LYS A 177 -14.08 3.47 10.93
CA LYS A 177 -15.15 3.42 9.93
C LYS A 177 -14.66 2.65 8.71
N GLU A 178 -14.98 1.36 8.66
CA GLU A 178 -14.44 0.40 7.69
C GLU A 178 -14.58 0.85 6.23
N THR A 179 -15.73 1.44 5.87
CA THR A 179 -16.04 1.92 4.52
C THR A 179 -15.05 2.95 4.00
N PHE A 180 -14.43 3.72 4.89
CA PHE A 180 -13.55 4.82 4.55
C PHE A 180 -12.07 4.49 4.71
N VAL A 181 -11.75 3.29 5.22
CA VAL A 181 -10.36 2.83 5.33
C VAL A 181 -9.81 2.58 3.92
N PRO A 182 -8.67 3.19 3.55
CA PRO A 182 -8.02 2.95 2.26
C PRO A 182 -7.72 1.47 2.05
N GLY A 183 -8.15 0.92 0.92
CA GLY A 183 -7.88 -0.48 0.57
C GLY A 183 -8.65 -1.52 1.38
N TRP A 184 -9.61 -1.14 2.24
CA TRP A 184 -10.36 -2.07 3.09
C TRP A 184 -10.93 -3.27 2.33
N ALA A 185 -11.54 -3.04 1.17
CA ALA A 185 -12.12 -4.10 0.35
C ALA A 185 -11.08 -5.17 -0.03
N GLY A 186 -9.83 -4.76 -0.31
CA GLY A 186 -8.72 -5.63 -0.70
C GLY A 186 -7.98 -6.33 0.43
N LEU A 187 -8.23 -5.98 1.70
CA LEU A 187 -7.63 -6.67 2.85
C LEU A 187 -8.13 -8.13 2.95
N SER A 188 -7.26 -9.01 3.42
CA SER A 188 -7.59 -10.41 3.69
C SER A 188 -8.67 -10.54 4.77
N SER A 189 -9.33 -11.69 4.83
CA SER A 189 -10.27 -12.00 5.93
C SER A 189 -9.57 -11.99 7.29
N THR A 190 -8.30 -12.39 7.34
CA THR A 190 -7.46 -12.44 8.55
C THR A 190 -7.22 -11.02 9.08
N LEU A 191 -6.74 -10.10 8.23
CA LEU A 191 -6.49 -8.71 8.62
C LEU A 191 -7.78 -7.99 9.03
N LYS A 192 -8.88 -8.21 8.30
CA LYS A 192 -10.19 -7.67 8.68
C LYS A 192 -10.66 -8.18 10.04
N ALA A 193 -10.46 -9.47 10.33
CA ALA A 193 -10.79 -10.06 11.62
C ALA A 193 -9.91 -9.48 12.74
N PHE A 194 -8.61 -9.30 12.49
CA PHE A 194 -7.69 -8.66 13.43
C PHE A 194 -8.13 -7.23 13.77
N VAL A 195 -8.46 -6.42 12.75
CA VAL A 195 -8.93 -5.05 12.97
C VAL A 195 -10.22 -5.05 13.80
N ARG A 196 -11.19 -5.90 13.46
CA ARG A 196 -12.47 -6.00 14.17
C ARG A 196 -12.35 -6.51 15.61
N SER A 197 -11.28 -7.23 15.95
CA SER A 197 -11.04 -7.68 17.33
C SER A 197 -10.33 -6.63 18.19
N HIS A 198 -9.56 -5.72 17.58
CA HIS A 198 -8.78 -4.69 18.28
C HIS A 198 -9.38 -3.29 18.24
N TYR A 199 -10.28 -3.00 17.30
CA TYR A 199 -10.89 -1.70 17.11
C TYR A 199 -12.42 -1.78 17.17
N GLN A 200 -13.06 -0.67 17.53
CA GLN A 200 -14.51 -0.53 17.44
C GLN A 200 -14.90 -0.21 16.00
N CYS A 201 -15.22 -1.25 15.24
CA CYS A 201 -15.58 -1.10 13.84
C CYS A 201 -17.03 -0.65 13.65
N THR A 202 -17.21 0.37 12.82
CA THR A 202 -18.52 0.85 12.37
C THR A 202 -18.57 0.91 10.85
N VAL A 203 -19.77 0.79 10.28
CA VAL A 203 -19.97 1.09 8.87
C VAL A 203 -20.16 2.60 8.75
N GLY A 204 -19.19 3.28 8.14
CA GLY A 204 -19.30 4.70 7.85
C GLY A 204 -20.45 4.96 6.88
N ARG A 205 -21.31 5.93 7.21
CA ARG A 205 -22.33 6.48 6.30
C ARG A 205 -21.84 7.86 5.86
N ALA A 206 -21.74 8.07 4.55
CA ALA A 206 -21.38 9.37 3.97
C ALA A 206 -22.49 10.41 4.20
#